data_AF-A0A7S1L369-F1
#
_entry.id   AF-A0A7S1L369-F1
#
_cell.length_a   1.000
_cell.length_b   1.000
_cell.length_c   1.000
_cell.angle_alpha   90.00
_cell.angle_beta   90.00
_cell.angle_gamma   90.00
#
_symmetry.space_group_name_H-M   'P 1'
#
loop_
_entity.id
_entity.type
_entity.pdbx_description
1 polymer ?
#
loop_
_entity_poly.entity_id
_entity_poly.type
_entity_poly.pdbx_seq_one_letter_code
_entity_poly.pdbx_strand_id
1 'polypeptide(L)'
;DGVTAVHLAAMGDLPAALAKLAEMGGAAWARTVADVQGCGVAHFAASFGAEKVLEFLVRDPNFGPAVLRAPLPAECDRDPETGRAAACHMAAYNGRIECADTLLRLMGPEYMHTMTPDTRANMAHFAATGDQPEIITWLLRHPQLRELPTQSNHFGIFPFHLAAKAGSVNTLRVCVEELGADVVRMRTPGQLGMNVAHFAACNGATESLEYISATKGLGRDVLVAKDGQGMTIAASAALNGRVPTLQWIVRTLGVPFVKSLDMEGRTAAHAAALGNVSVLQFFAGHPEFGEAFLRQRDGSGNTIAHMAAMEGHTKVLSYIESTLGADFVRSPNNARVTPQRTGAAYPAVQAFFARGHAASAATVDPIQFFQALLRASGADSTVTVLDGSAHYGKRDAPGHQGDGCGTCGRARPQPAPSQPPTASGAPSRGGGVPCGAGIDAPALHVKPLTGSPSRWVDELD
;
A
#
# COMPACT_ATOMS: atom_id res chain seq x y z
N ASP A 1 -0.45 -13.94 16.51
CA ASP A 1 -0.90 -12.60 16.07
C ASP A 1 -1.16 -11.60 17.20
N GLY A 2 -0.63 -11.80 18.42
CA GLY A 2 -0.83 -10.84 19.52
C GLY A 2 -2.27 -10.79 20.09
N VAL A 3 -3.19 -11.58 19.55
CA VAL A 3 -4.53 -11.78 20.12
C VAL A 3 -4.41 -12.42 21.50
N THR A 4 -5.14 -11.88 22.49
CA THR A 4 -5.07 -12.32 23.89
C THR A 4 -6.45 -12.73 24.38
N ALA A 5 -6.52 -13.30 25.59
CA ALA A 5 -7.80 -13.66 26.21
C ALA A 5 -8.77 -12.46 26.33
N VAL A 6 -8.26 -11.23 26.47
CA VAL A 6 -9.05 -9.99 26.49
C VAL A 6 -9.73 -9.76 25.14
N HIS A 7 -9.00 -9.93 24.04
CA HIS A 7 -9.54 -9.83 22.69
C HIS A 7 -10.58 -10.92 22.41
N LEU A 8 -10.32 -12.16 22.84
CA LEU A 8 -11.27 -13.27 22.67
C LEU A 8 -12.54 -13.08 23.51
N ALA A 9 -12.43 -12.57 24.73
CA ALA A 9 -13.59 -12.24 25.57
C ALA A 9 -14.42 -11.11 24.95
N ALA A 10 -13.78 -10.12 24.34
CA ALA A 10 -14.47 -9.08 23.59
C ALA A 10 -15.16 -9.64 22.35
N MET A 11 -14.49 -10.49 21.57
CA MET A 11 -15.05 -11.14 20.37
C MET A 11 -16.28 -12.00 20.71
N GLY A 12 -16.26 -12.71 21.84
CA GLY A 12 -17.37 -13.55 22.29
C GLY A 12 -18.51 -12.83 23.03
N ASP A 13 -18.47 -11.50 23.13
CA ASP A 13 -19.42 -10.69 23.90
C ASP A 13 -19.56 -11.14 25.38
N LEU A 14 -18.42 -11.41 26.03
CA LEU A 14 -18.33 -11.96 27.39
C LEU A 14 -17.85 -10.92 28.43
N PRO A 15 -18.69 -9.97 28.88
CA PRO A 15 -18.28 -8.93 29.83
C PRO A 15 -17.81 -9.49 31.18
N ALA A 16 -18.40 -10.58 31.66
CA ALA A 16 -17.99 -11.22 32.92
C ALA A 16 -16.59 -11.85 32.84
N ALA A 17 -16.25 -12.46 31.70
CA ALA A 17 -14.91 -13.00 31.46
C ALA A 17 -13.90 -11.84 31.37
N LEU A 18 -14.26 -10.76 30.68
CA LEU A 18 -13.42 -9.58 30.57
C LEU A 18 -13.16 -8.92 31.93
N ALA A 19 -14.19 -8.78 32.77
CA ALA A 19 -14.05 -8.31 34.15
C ALA A 19 -13.08 -9.19 34.94
N LYS A 20 -13.21 -10.52 34.85
CA LYS A 20 -12.33 -11.44 35.56
C LYS A 20 -10.88 -11.36 35.09
N LEU A 21 -10.67 -11.22 33.79
CA LEU A 21 -9.34 -11.03 33.21
C LEU A 21 -8.70 -9.71 33.66
N ALA A 22 -9.49 -8.63 33.78
CA ALA A 22 -9.02 -7.35 34.31
C ALA A 22 -8.66 -7.43 35.79
N GLU A 23 -9.40 -8.18 36.61
CA GLU A 23 -9.05 -8.46 38.02
C GLU A 23 -7.73 -9.24 38.12
N MET A 24 -7.54 -10.27 37.29
CA MET A 24 -6.38 -11.16 37.37
C MET A 24 -5.09 -10.55 36.79
N GLY A 25 -5.20 -9.89 35.63
CA GLY A 25 -4.06 -9.35 34.88
C GLY A 25 -3.80 -7.86 35.12
N GLY A 26 -4.69 -7.18 35.84
CA GLY A 26 -4.65 -5.74 36.07
C GLY A 26 -5.41 -4.93 35.02
N ALA A 27 -6.27 -4.04 35.51
CA ALA A 27 -7.09 -3.11 34.73
C ALA A 27 -6.31 -2.29 33.69
N ALA A 28 -5.11 -1.80 34.06
CA ALA A 28 -4.27 -1.02 33.17
C ALA A 28 -3.84 -1.82 31.94
N TRP A 29 -3.42 -3.07 32.14
CA TRP A 29 -3.02 -3.96 31.06
C TRP A 29 -4.22 -4.33 30.17
N ALA A 30 -5.36 -4.71 30.74
CA ALA A 30 -6.54 -5.10 29.97
C ALA A 30 -7.08 -3.96 29.10
N ARG A 31 -6.88 -2.70 29.51
CA ARG A 31 -7.23 -1.50 28.72
C ARG A 31 -6.31 -1.24 27.53
N THR A 32 -5.02 -1.51 27.68
CA THR A 32 -3.99 -1.09 26.71
C THR A 32 -3.44 -2.24 25.87
N VAL A 33 -3.79 -3.48 26.20
CA VAL A 33 -3.39 -4.64 25.41
C VAL A 33 -3.94 -4.50 23.99
N ALA A 34 -3.08 -4.77 23.02
CA ALA A 34 -3.37 -4.66 21.61
C ALA A 34 -2.71 -5.82 20.85
N ASP A 35 -3.30 -6.21 19.74
CA ASP A 35 -2.72 -7.21 18.85
C ASP A 35 -1.56 -6.63 18.00
N VAL A 36 -1.02 -7.42 17.06
CA VAL A 36 0.08 -6.97 16.18
C VAL A 36 -0.32 -5.82 15.23
N GLN A 37 -1.62 -5.60 15.03
CA GLN A 37 -2.17 -4.48 14.24
C GLN A 37 -2.55 -3.29 15.14
N GLY A 38 -2.25 -3.38 16.44
CA GLY A 38 -2.57 -2.36 17.43
C GLY A 38 -4.06 -2.28 17.78
N CYS A 39 -4.86 -3.28 17.39
CA CYS A 39 -6.27 -3.37 17.74
C CYS A 39 -6.41 -3.79 19.21
N GLY A 40 -6.96 -2.88 20.03
CA GLY A 40 -7.32 -3.16 21.43
C GLY A 40 -8.72 -3.72 21.62
N VAL A 41 -9.10 -3.96 22.88
CA VAL A 41 -10.38 -4.59 23.28
C VAL A 41 -11.64 -3.95 22.65
N ALA A 42 -11.70 -2.63 22.56
CA ALA A 42 -12.84 -1.91 21.98
C ALA A 42 -12.97 -2.10 20.47
N HIS A 43 -11.84 -2.23 19.76
CA HIS A 43 -11.83 -2.49 18.32
C HIS A 43 -12.39 -3.87 18.02
N PHE A 44 -11.96 -4.89 18.79
CA PHE A 44 -12.52 -6.23 18.69
C PHE A 44 -14.02 -6.24 19.00
N ALA A 45 -14.44 -5.64 20.12
CA ALA A 45 -15.84 -5.62 20.48
C ALA A 45 -16.71 -4.98 19.37
N ALA A 46 -16.29 -3.83 18.84
CA ALA A 46 -17.02 -3.15 17.76
C ALA A 46 -16.96 -3.89 16.42
N SER A 47 -15.85 -4.55 16.09
CA SER A 47 -15.69 -5.30 14.84
C SER A 47 -16.57 -6.57 14.81
N PHE A 48 -16.72 -7.23 15.95
CA PHE A 48 -17.39 -8.53 16.07
C PHE A 48 -18.84 -8.44 16.59
N GLY A 49 -19.37 -7.24 16.83
CA GLY A 49 -20.77 -7.09 17.24
C GLY A 49 -21.02 -7.29 18.74
N ALA A 50 -20.01 -7.11 19.59
CA ALA A 50 -20.08 -7.39 21.03
C ALA A 50 -20.62 -6.21 21.84
N GLU A 51 -21.93 -5.99 21.76
CA GLU A 51 -22.63 -4.87 22.39
C GLU A 51 -22.49 -4.83 23.90
N LYS A 52 -22.61 -5.99 24.59
CA LYS A 52 -22.54 -6.04 26.06
C LYS A 52 -21.14 -5.71 26.54
N VAL A 53 -20.13 -6.12 25.79
CA VAL A 53 -18.74 -5.72 26.07
C VAL A 53 -18.56 -4.22 25.88
N LEU A 54 -19.11 -3.61 24.82
CA LEU A 54 -19.05 -2.16 24.66
C LEU A 54 -19.72 -1.41 25.81
N GLU A 55 -20.90 -1.85 26.27
CA GLU A 55 -21.55 -1.27 27.45
C GLU A 55 -20.71 -1.42 28.71
N PHE A 56 -20.14 -2.62 28.92
CA PHE A 56 -19.28 -2.90 30.05
C PHE A 56 -18.05 -2.00 30.06
N LEU A 57 -17.36 -1.86 28.93
CA LEU A 57 -16.16 -1.04 28.79
C LEU A 57 -16.39 0.43 29.17
N VAL A 58 -17.58 0.98 28.90
CA VAL A 58 -17.92 2.37 29.25
C VAL A 58 -18.29 2.51 30.72
N ARG A 59 -19.06 1.56 31.27
CA ARG A 59 -19.60 1.63 32.64
C ARG A 59 -18.59 1.22 33.70
N ASP A 60 -17.66 0.33 33.36
CA ASP A 60 -16.70 -0.19 34.32
C ASP A 60 -15.63 0.86 34.67
N PRO A 61 -15.41 1.17 35.96
CA PRO A 61 -14.47 2.21 36.39
C PRO A 61 -13.01 1.89 36.04
N ASN A 62 -12.68 0.62 35.82
CA ASN A 62 -11.35 0.19 35.42
C ASN A 62 -11.07 0.47 33.94
N PHE A 63 -12.09 0.53 33.09
CA PHE A 63 -11.95 0.79 31.66
C PHE A 63 -12.26 2.25 31.33
N GLY A 64 -13.53 2.63 31.51
CA GLY A 64 -14.07 3.93 31.20
C GLY A 64 -14.15 4.26 29.69
N PRO A 65 -14.80 5.38 29.33
CA PRO A 65 -15.11 5.74 27.94
C PRO A 65 -13.87 6.06 27.08
N ALA A 66 -12.69 6.25 27.68
CA ALA A 66 -11.46 6.54 26.96
C ALA A 66 -11.02 5.37 26.06
N VAL A 67 -11.32 4.13 26.44
CA VAL A 67 -10.93 2.93 25.68
C VAL A 67 -11.58 2.89 24.28
N LEU A 68 -12.75 3.51 24.12
CA LEU A 68 -13.44 3.62 22.83
C LEU A 68 -12.82 4.66 21.89
N ARG A 69 -12.12 5.66 22.45
CA ARG A 69 -11.53 6.78 21.69
C ARG A 69 -10.12 6.53 21.20
N ALA A 70 -9.43 5.52 21.73
CA ALA A 70 -8.05 5.24 21.37
C ALA A 70 -7.98 4.83 19.90
N PRO A 71 -7.34 5.64 19.01
CA PRO A 71 -7.09 5.21 17.64
C PRO A 71 -6.00 4.14 17.64
N LEU A 72 -5.91 3.37 16.55
CA LEU A 72 -4.80 2.42 16.38
C LEU A 72 -3.41 3.15 16.38
N PRO A 73 -2.30 2.53 16.80
CA PRO A 73 -0.94 3.13 16.93
C PRO A 73 -0.26 3.50 15.60
N ALA A 74 0.51 4.59 15.49
CA ALA A 74 1.02 5.09 14.20
C ALA A 74 1.75 4.05 13.31
N GLU A 75 2.39 3.05 13.91
CA GLU A 75 3.29 2.08 13.27
C GLU A 75 2.59 0.93 12.53
N CYS A 76 1.26 0.78 12.64
CA CYS A 76 0.56 -0.34 12.00
C CYS A 76 0.30 -0.07 10.51
N ASP A 77 0.44 -1.13 9.69
CA ASP A 77 0.12 -1.10 8.26
C ASP A 77 -1.40 -0.88 8.06
N ARG A 78 -1.76 0.15 7.28
CA ARG A 78 -3.13 0.66 7.19
C ARG A 78 -3.49 1.05 5.78
N ASP A 79 -4.79 1.03 5.52
CA ASP A 79 -5.33 1.61 4.31
C ASP A 79 -4.99 3.13 4.27
N PRO A 80 -4.34 3.60 3.19
CA PRO A 80 -3.80 4.95 3.10
C PRO A 80 -4.88 6.04 2.96
N GLU A 81 -6.12 5.67 2.68
CA GLU A 81 -7.24 6.61 2.48
C GLU A 81 -8.14 6.71 3.71
N THR A 82 -8.16 5.68 4.56
CA THR A 82 -8.95 5.64 5.80
C THR A 82 -8.12 5.87 7.07
N GLY A 83 -6.86 5.41 7.15
CA GLY A 83 -5.98 5.68 8.29
C GLY A 83 -6.37 4.95 9.59
N ARG A 84 -5.94 5.45 10.76
CA ARG A 84 -6.15 4.75 12.05
C ARG A 84 -7.59 4.83 12.52
N ALA A 85 -8.25 3.67 12.53
CA ALA A 85 -9.60 3.48 13.01
C ALA A 85 -9.71 3.67 14.55
N ALA A 86 -10.93 3.99 14.97
CA ALA A 86 -11.41 3.89 16.35
C ALA A 86 -12.54 2.83 16.38
N ALA A 87 -13.12 2.54 17.55
CA ALA A 87 -14.15 1.51 17.64
C ALA A 87 -15.37 1.76 16.72
N CYS A 88 -15.87 3.01 16.61
CA CYS A 88 -16.97 3.35 15.70
C CYS A 88 -16.65 3.07 14.22
N HIS A 89 -15.41 3.31 13.80
CA HIS A 89 -14.94 3.01 12.45
C HIS A 89 -14.95 1.50 12.17
N MET A 90 -14.54 0.68 13.15
CA MET A 90 -14.56 -0.78 13.02
C MET A 90 -15.99 -1.35 12.98
N ALA A 91 -16.91 -0.81 13.78
CA ALA A 91 -18.33 -1.16 13.70
C ALA A 91 -18.90 -0.83 12.31
N ALA A 92 -18.57 0.34 11.77
CA ALA A 92 -19.03 0.77 10.46
C ALA A 92 -18.45 -0.09 9.33
N TYR A 93 -17.16 -0.42 9.36
CA TYR A 93 -16.50 -1.27 8.36
C TYR A 93 -17.11 -2.69 8.31
N ASN A 94 -17.53 -3.23 9.46
CA ASN A 94 -18.06 -4.59 9.57
C ASN A 94 -19.59 -4.65 9.65
N GLY A 95 -20.29 -3.53 9.41
CA GLY A 95 -21.76 -3.51 9.36
C GLY A 95 -22.46 -3.75 10.69
N ARG A 96 -21.79 -3.50 11.82
CA ARG A 96 -22.36 -3.77 13.15
C ARG A 96 -23.26 -2.61 13.59
N ILE A 97 -24.49 -2.57 13.08
CA ILE A 97 -25.46 -1.48 13.31
C ILE A 97 -25.79 -1.36 14.80
N GLU A 98 -26.00 -2.48 15.49
CA GLU A 98 -26.34 -2.52 16.90
C GLU A 98 -25.19 -2.00 17.77
N CYS A 99 -23.94 -2.29 17.36
CA CYS A 99 -22.77 -1.67 17.97
C CYS A 99 -22.70 -0.17 17.66
N ALA A 100 -23.00 0.28 16.44
CA ALA A 100 -23.05 1.70 16.11
C ALA A 100 -24.12 2.44 16.93
N ASP A 101 -25.29 1.85 17.12
CA ASP A 101 -26.37 2.36 17.96
C ASP A 101 -25.97 2.43 19.44
N THR A 102 -25.37 1.34 19.95
CA THR A 102 -24.84 1.30 21.31
C THR A 102 -23.75 2.36 21.53
N LEU A 103 -22.83 2.54 20.60
CA LEU A 103 -21.80 3.58 20.67
C LEU A 103 -22.42 4.98 20.64
N LEU A 104 -23.40 5.24 19.77
CA LEU A 104 -24.11 6.51 19.73
C LEU A 104 -24.83 6.81 21.06
N ARG A 105 -25.50 5.82 21.65
CA ARG A 105 -26.20 5.96 22.94
C ARG A 105 -25.24 6.19 24.11
N LEU A 106 -24.11 5.48 24.14
CA LEU A 106 -23.15 5.56 25.25
C LEU A 106 -22.27 6.81 25.18
N MET A 107 -21.90 7.24 23.97
CA MET A 107 -20.86 8.27 23.77
C MET A 107 -21.39 9.56 23.13
N GLY A 108 -22.62 9.55 22.61
CA GLY A 108 -23.25 10.67 21.94
C GLY A 108 -22.79 10.89 20.49
N PRO A 109 -23.44 11.82 19.76
CA PRO A 109 -23.14 12.09 18.36
C PRO A 109 -21.72 12.62 18.14
N GLU A 110 -21.17 13.40 19.08
CA GLU A 110 -19.80 13.91 19.01
C GLU A 110 -18.75 12.81 18.80
N TYR A 111 -18.96 11.65 19.41
CA TYR A 111 -18.06 10.51 19.21
C TYR A 111 -18.21 9.88 17.82
N MET A 112 -19.40 9.85 17.26
CA MET A 112 -19.63 9.32 15.91
C MET A 112 -19.02 10.22 14.82
N HIS A 113 -18.83 11.50 15.12
CA HIS A 113 -18.07 12.47 14.30
C HIS A 113 -16.55 12.35 14.43
N THR A 114 -16.04 11.39 15.21
CA THR A 114 -14.60 11.14 15.30
C THR A 114 -14.07 10.81 13.91
N MET A 115 -13.03 11.54 13.51
CA MET A 115 -12.30 11.29 12.26
C MET A 115 -10.97 10.63 12.55
N THR A 116 -10.46 9.86 11.61
CA THR A 116 -9.11 9.27 11.72
C THR A 116 -8.04 10.36 11.71
N PRO A 117 -6.96 10.21 12.49
CA PRO A 117 -5.97 11.27 12.65
C PRO A 117 -5.15 11.51 11.38
N ASP A 118 -4.96 10.49 10.53
CA ASP A 118 -4.05 10.59 9.37
C ASP A 118 -4.74 11.13 8.13
N THR A 119 -5.97 10.69 7.87
CA THR A 119 -6.68 11.01 6.61
C THR A 119 -7.90 11.89 6.85
N ARG A 120 -8.34 12.04 8.09
CA ARG A 120 -9.63 12.63 8.47
C ARG A 120 -10.84 11.91 7.87
N ALA A 121 -10.74 10.60 7.69
CA ALA A 121 -11.88 9.78 7.29
C ALA A 121 -12.86 9.62 8.46
N ASN A 122 -14.16 9.71 8.20
CA ASN A 122 -15.23 9.45 9.17
C ASN A 122 -15.77 8.01 9.01
N MET A 123 -16.70 7.60 9.87
CA MET A 123 -17.28 6.25 9.83
C MET A 123 -17.98 5.87 8.50
N ALA A 124 -18.51 6.84 7.74
CA ALA A 124 -19.13 6.55 6.44
C ALA A 124 -18.09 6.09 5.40
N HIS A 125 -16.84 6.57 5.48
CA HIS A 125 -15.74 6.08 4.64
C HIS A 125 -15.46 4.60 4.91
N PHE A 126 -15.47 4.20 6.18
CA PHE A 126 -15.25 2.81 6.57
C PHE A 126 -16.41 1.91 6.14
N ALA A 127 -17.66 2.34 6.31
CA ALA A 127 -18.84 1.63 5.80
C ALA A 127 -18.78 1.46 4.28
N ALA A 128 -18.35 2.50 3.56
CA ALA A 128 -18.16 2.44 2.12
C ALA A 128 -17.09 1.43 1.70
N THR A 129 -15.94 1.39 2.36
CA THR A 129 -14.88 0.41 2.06
C THR A 129 -15.30 -1.03 2.42
N GLY A 130 -16.08 -1.20 3.48
CA GLY A 130 -16.52 -2.51 3.97
C GLY A 130 -17.73 -3.10 3.26
N ASP A 131 -18.29 -2.42 2.25
CA ASP A 131 -19.59 -2.71 1.63
C ASP A 131 -20.77 -2.83 2.61
N GLN A 132 -20.96 -1.82 3.46
CA GLN A 132 -22.00 -1.78 4.49
C GLN A 132 -23.10 -0.73 4.19
N PRO A 133 -24.05 -1.03 3.28
CA PRO A 133 -25.12 -0.09 2.90
C PRO A 133 -26.08 0.27 4.04
N GLU A 134 -26.30 -0.65 4.97
CA GLU A 134 -27.21 -0.44 6.10
C GLU A 134 -26.67 0.62 7.07
N ILE A 135 -25.34 0.72 7.23
CA ILE A 135 -24.72 1.79 8.03
C ILE A 135 -24.94 3.15 7.38
N ILE A 136 -24.84 3.25 6.05
CA ILE A 136 -25.14 4.51 5.33
C ILE A 136 -26.61 4.90 5.55
N THR A 137 -27.52 3.95 5.41
CA THR A 137 -28.95 4.18 5.66
C THR A 137 -29.21 4.60 7.11
N TRP A 138 -28.57 3.93 8.07
CA TRP A 138 -28.67 4.24 9.49
C TRP A 138 -28.17 5.66 9.79
N LEU A 139 -27.05 6.08 9.21
CA LEU A 139 -26.53 7.44 9.33
C LEU A 139 -27.53 8.49 8.83
N LEU A 140 -28.16 8.25 7.69
CA LEU A 140 -29.12 9.18 7.08
C LEU A 140 -30.43 9.35 7.86
N ARG A 141 -30.79 8.32 8.66
CA ARG A 141 -31.94 8.34 9.57
C ARG A 141 -31.69 9.13 10.86
N HIS A 142 -30.43 9.36 11.23
CA HIS A 142 -30.06 10.14 12.41
C HIS A 142 -29.73 11.58 12.02
N PRO A 143 -30.56 12.58 12.39
CA PRO A 143 -30.37 13.96 11.95
C PRO A 143 -28.99 14.55 12.25
N GLN A 144 -28.40 14.18 13.40
CA GLN A 144 -27.09 14.66 13.84
C GLN A 144 -25.92 14.03 13.06
N LEU A 145 -26.15 12.96 12.31
CA LEU A 145 -25.13 12.19 11.59
C LEU A 145 -25.31 12.21 10.07
N ARG A 146 -26.42 12.77 9.59
CA ARG A 146 -26.86 12.73 8.18
C ARG A 146 -25.86 13.35 7.20
N GLU A 147 -24.98 14.23 7.66
CA GLU A 147 -23.94 14.84 6.83
C GLU A 147 -22.74 13.90 6.56
N LEU A 148 -22.48 12.91 7.43
CA LEU A 148 -21.29 12.06 7.34
C LEU A 148 -21.11 11.36 5.99
N PRO A 149 -22.16 10.78 5.35
CA PRO A 149 -22.05 10.18 4.02
C PRO A 149 -21.66 11.14 2.89
N THR A 150 -21.79 12.45 3.12
CA THR A 150 -21.51 13.52 2.14
C THR A 150 -20.29 14.37 2.47
N GLN A 151 -19.59 14.06 3.57
CA GLN A 151 -18.35 14.73 3.95
C GLN A 151 -17.15 14.02 3.32
N SER A 152 -16.22 14.79 2.78
CA SER A 152 -14.95 14.28 2.31
C SER A 152 -13.89 14.24 3.43
N ASN A 153 -12.94 13.33 3.33
CA ASN A 153 -11.72 13.34 4.13
C ASN A 153 -10.77 14.50 3.72
N HIS A 154 -9.58 14.62 4.32
CA HIS A 154 -8.66 15.73 4.03
C HIS A 154 -8.10 15.72 2.59
N PHE A 155 -8.08 14.56 1.93
CA PHE A 155 -7.73 14.43 0.52
C PHE A 155 -8.89 14.78 -0.42
N GLY A 156 -10.05 15.15 0.13
CA GLY A 156 -11.25 15.44 -0.62
C GLY A 156 -11.91 14.18 -1.23
N ILE A 157 -11.59 13.00 -0.69
CA ILE A 157 -12.22 11.74 -1.04
C ILE A 157 -13.51 11.60 -0.24
N PHE A 158 -14.59 11.23 -0.89
CA PHE A 158 -15.90 11.01 -0.26
C PHE A 158 -16.16 9.51 -0.05
N PRO A 159 -17.08 9.11 0.85
CA PRO A 159 -17.43 7.71 1.06
C PRO A 159 -17.74 6.95 -0.24
N PHE A 160 -18.57 7.51 -1.13
CA PHE A 160 -18.91 6.85 -2.40
C PHE A 160 -17.72 6.68 -3.38
N HIS A 161 -16.65 7.47 -3.26
CA HIS A 161 -15.41 7.24 -3.99
C HIS A 161 -14.69 5.97 -3.50
N LEU A 162 -14.65 5.76 -2.18
CA LEU A 162 -14.08 4.56 -1.59
C LEU A 162 -14.94 3.32 -1.87
N ALA A 163 -16.27 3.45 -1.84
CA ALA A 163 -17.16 2.35 -2.22
C ALA A 163 -16.86 1.88 -3.66
N ALA A 164 -16.75 2.83 -4.61
CA ALA A 164 -16.41 2.52 -5.99
C ALA A 164 -15.01 1.90 -6.12
N LYS A 165 -14.01 2.41 -5.37
CA LYS A 165 -12.66 1.85 -5.34
C LYS A 165 -12.63 0.42 -4.80
N ALA A 166 -13.34 0.16 -3.72
CA ALA A 166 -13.36 -1.13 -3.03
C ALA A 166 -14.16 -2.20 -3.78
N GLY A 167 -15.00 -1.81 -4.75
CA GLY A 167 -15.94 -2.74 -5.38
C GLY A 167 -17.20 -2.96 -4.55
N SER A 168 -17.46 -2.10 -3.57
CA SER A 168 -18.60 -2.13 -2.65
C SER A 168 -19.87 -1.65 -3.33
N VAL A 169 -20.37 -2.46 -4.28
CA VAL A 169 -21.48 -2.10 -5.16
C VAL A 169 -22.78 -1.88 -4.37
N ASN A 170 -23.02 -2.62 -3.29
CA ASN A 170 -24.25 -2.46 -2.52
C ASN A 170 -24.28 -1.10 -1.81
N THR A 171 -23.15 -0.69 -1.26
CA THR A 171 -23.02 0.62 -0.62
C THR A 171 -23.04 1.75 -1.64
N LEU A 172 -22.37 1.58 -2.78
CA LEU A 172 -22.44 2.55 -3.87
C LEU A 172 -23.89 2.71 -4.38
N ARG A 173 -24.66 1.62 -4.44
CA ARG A 173 -26.08 1.64 -4.81
C ARG A 173 -26.91 2.47 -3.84
N VAL A 174 -26.80 2.21 -2.53
CA VAL A 174 -27.51 3.01 -1.51
C VAL A 174 -27.07 4.47 -1.55
N CYS A 175 -25.79 4.76 -1.80
CA CYS A 175 -25.34 6.14 -1.98
C CYS A 175 -26.07 6.84 -3.13
N VAL A 176 -26.25 6.17 -4.27
CA VAL A 176 -26.98 6.74 -5.41
C VAL A 176 -28.47 6.92 -5.10
N GLU A 177 -29.10 5.93 -4.47
CA GLU A 177 -30.53 5.92 -4.18
C GLU A 177 -30.92 6.98 -3.14
N GLU A 178 -30.12 7.11 -2.07
CA GLU A 178 -30.45 7.96 -0.92
C GLU A 178 -29.82 9.36 -0.98
N LEU A 179 -28.62 9.50 -1.54
CA LEU A 179 -27.94 10.80 -1.68
C LEU A 179 -28.24 11.47 -3.02
N GLY A 180 -28.65 10.69 -4.02
CA GLY A 180 -28.88 11.14 -5.39
C GLY A 180 -27.62 11.07 -6.27
N ALA A 181 -27.84 10.82 -7.56
CA ALA A 181 -26.75 10.69 -8.53
C ALA A 181 -25.86 11.94 -8.61
N ASP A 182 -26.42 13.15 -8.50
CA ASP A 182 -25.64 14.39 -8.57
C ASP A 182 -24.57 14.50 -7.48
N VAL A 183 -24.88 13.99 -6.28
CA VAL A 183 -23.91 13.93 -5.17
C VAL A 183 -22.80 12.95 -5.49
N VAL A 184 -23.13 11.76 -6.00
CA VAL A 184 -22.15 10.72 -6.34
C VAL A 184 -21.25 11.13 -7.53
N ARG A 185 -21.68 12.10 -8.34
CA ARG A 185 -20.89 12.69 -9.44
C ARG A 185 -19.86 13.70 -8.99
N MET A 186 -19.89 14.14 -7.73
CA MET A 186 -18.89 15.07 -7.21
C MET A 186 -17.49 14.50 -7.40
N ARG A 187 -16.56 15.38 -7.77
CA ARG A 187 -15.16 15.04 -8.01
C ARG A 187 -14.32 15.39 -6.80
N THR A 188 -13.18 14.73 -6.66
CA THR A 188 -12.16 15.17 -5.72
C THR A 188 -11.71 16.60 -6.08
N PRO A 189 -11.54 17.48 -5.08
CA PRO A 189 -11.11 18.85 -5.31
C PRO A 189 -9.65 18.91 -5.79
N GLY A 190 -9.27 20.06 -6.34
CA GLY A 190 -7.90 20.33 -6.75
C GLY A 190 -7.50 19.67 -8.07
N GLN A 191 -6.20 19.37 -8.21
CA GLN A 191 -5.58 18.97 -9.47
C GLN A 191 -5.87 17.52 -9.89
N LEU A 192 -6.40 16.70 -8.97
CA LEU A 192 -6.77 15.31 -9.28
C LEU A 192 -8.11 15.26 -10.02
N GLY A 193 -9.15 15.97 -9.55
CA GLY A 193 -10.43 16.05 -10.27
C GLY A 193 -11.09 14.70 -10.59
N MET A 194 -10.78 13.65 -9.82
CA MET A 194 -11.23 12.28 -10.09
C MET A 194 -12.69 12.11 -9.67
N ASN A 195 -13.45 11.32 -10.43
CA ASN A 195 -14.79 10.87 -10.05
C ASN A 195 -14.77 9.40 -9.62
N VAL A 196 -15.91 8.87 -9.17
CA VAL A 196 -16.08 7.47 -8.74
C VAL A 196 -15.58 6.42 -9.74
N ALA A 197 -15.69 6.65 -11.05
CA ALA A 197 -15.21 5.70 -12.06
C ALA A 197 -13.68 5.65 -12.14
N HIS A 198 -12.98 6.76 -11.88
CA HIS A 198 -11.51 6.75 -11.81
C HIS A 198 -11.04 5.93 -10.60
N PHE A 199 -11.70 6.10 -9.45
CA PHE A 199 -11.41 5.31 -8.25
C PHE A 199 -11.61 3.81 -8.47
N ALA A 200 -12.74 3.41 -9.05
CA ALA A 200 -13.01 2.02 -9.42
C ALA A 200 -11.94 1.47 -10.39
N ALA A 201 -11.59 2.24 -11.42
CA ALA A 201 -10.58 1.83 -12.40
C ALA A 201 -9.17 1.70 -11.83
N CYS A 202 -8.77 2.58 -10.90
CA CYS A 202 -7.47 2.50 -10.22
C CYS A 202 -7.31 1.17 -9.47
N ASN A 203 -8.36 0.70 -8.79
CA ASN A 203 -8.28 -0.56 -8.03
C ASN A 203 -8.67 -1.79 -8.85
N GLY A 204 -9.22 -1.59 -10.04
CA GLY A 204 -9.70 -2.65 -10.91
C GLY A 204 -11.06 -3.22 -10.50
N ALA A 205 -11.86 -2.45 -9.75
CA ALA A 205 -13.22 -2.79 -9.35
C ALA A 205 -14.17 -2.68 -10.55
N THR A 206 -14.11 -3.67 -11.44
CA THR A 206 -14.84 -3.69 -12.72
C THR A 206 -16.35 -3.68 -12.49
N GLU A 207 -16.76 -4.27 -11.39
CA GLU A 207 -18.15 -4.48 -10.97
C GLU A 207 -18.78 -3.14 -10.54
N SER A 208 -17.99 -2.23 -9.96
CA SER A 208 -18.41 -0.86 -9.73
C SER A 208 -18.56 -0.07 -11.04
N LEU A 209 -17.69 -0.29 -12.03
CA LEU A 209 -17.84 0.32 -13.36
C LEU A 209 -19.07 -0.20 -14.10
N GLU A 210 -19.37 -1.49 -13.98
CA GLU A 210 -20.59 -2.11 -14.52
C GLU A 210 -21.84 -1.50 -13.87
N TYR A 211 -21.86 -1.39 -12.55
CA TYR A 211 -22.94 -0.73 -11.84
C TYR A 211 -23.11 0.73 -12.29
N ILE A 212 -22.03 1.51 -12.34
CA ILE A 212 -22.05 2.91 -12.82
C ILE A 212 -22.62 2.98 -14.25
N SER A 213 -22.19 2.07 -15.13
CA SER A 213 -22.66 2.01 -16.52
C SER A 213 -24.15 1.72 -16.65
N ALA A 214 -24.69 0.85 -15.79
CA ALA A 214 -26.10 0.47 -15.79
C ALA A 214 -27.01 1.49 -15.07
N THR A 215 -26.43 2.37 -14.24
CA THR A 215 -27.17 3.28 -13.38
C THR A 215 -27.59 4.56 -14.11
N LYS A 216 -28.92 4.81 -14.15
CA LYS A 216 -29.49 6.04 -14.71
C LYS A 216 -28.98 7.26 -13.93
N GLY A 217 -28.39 8.23 -14.64
CA GLY A 217 -27.85 9.46 -14.06
C GLY A 217 -26.35 9.44 -13.74
N LEU A 218 -25.72 8.27 -13.62
CA LEU A 218 -24.25 8.15 -13.59
C LEU A 218 -23.69 7.78 -14.97
N GLY A 219 -24.24 6.72 -15.57
CA GLY A 219 -24.12 6.36 -16.98
C GLY A 219 -22.77 6.61 -17.67
N ARG A 220 -22.85 6.87 -18.98
CA ARG A 220 -21.68 7.00 -19.86
C ARG A 220 -20.84 8.24 -19.56
N ASP A 221 -21.46 9.32 -19.13
CA ASP A 221 -20.81 10.61 -18.91
C ASP A 221 -19.85 10.61 -17.71
N VAL A 222 -20.13 9.85 -16.65
CA VAL A 222 -19.14 9.61 -15.58
C VAL A 222 -17.97 8.75 -16.08
N LEU A 223 -18.23 7.76 -16.93
CA LEU A 223 -17.21 6.84 -17.44
C LEU A 223 -16.24 7.49 -18.45
N VAL A 224 -16.75 8.38 -19.32
CA VAL A 224 -15.93 9.04 -20.35
C VAL A 224 -15.29 10.34 -19.89
N ALA A 225 -15.66 10.80 -18.70
CA ALA A 225 -15.09 11.98 -18.09
C ALA A 225 -13.58 11.82 -17.88
N LYS A 226 -12.84 12.90 -18.11
CA LYS A 226 -11.42 13.00 -17.76
C LYS A 226 -11.26 13.55 -16.35
N ASP A 227 -10.18 13.20 -15.69
CA ASP A 227 -9.77 13.78 -14.41
C ASP A 227 -9.08 15.16 -14.61
N GLY A 228 -8.55 15.74 -13.54
CA GLY A 228 -7.88 17.04 -13.54
C GLY A 228 -6.59 17.11 -14.36
N GLN A 229 -5.97 15.96 -14.68
CA GLN A 229 -4.80 15.85 -15.57
C GLN A 229 -5.18 15.45 -17.00
N GLY A 230 -6.48 15.36 -17.29
CA GLY A 230 -6.98 14.88 -18.57
C GLY A 230 -6.92 13.36 -18.73
N MET A 231 -6.57 12.61 -17.68
CA MET A 231 -6.52 11.15 -17.75
C MET A 231 -7.94 10.57 -17.81
N THR A 232 -8.09 9.49 -18.56
CA THR A 232 -9.33 8.70 -18.58
C THR A 232 -9.23 7.54 -17.61
N ILE A 233 -10.36 6.89 -17.30
CA ILE A 233 -10.37 5.65 -16.51
C ILE A 233 -9.51 4.53 -17.14
N ALA A 234 -9.29 4.55 -18.46
CA ALA A 234 -8.37 3.62 -19.13
C ALA A 234 -6.91 3.88 -18.74
N ALA A 235 -6.49 5.14 -18.68
CA ALA A 235 -5.15 5.51 -18.22
C ALA A 235 -4.98 5.17 -16.72
N SER A 236 -5.99 5.40 -15.88
CA SER A 236 -5.98 5.01 -14.47
C SER A 236 -5.84 3.49 -14.27
N ALA A 237 -6.61 2.69 -15.02
CA ALA A 237 -6.51 1.23 -15.00
C ALA A 237 -5.13 0.75 -15.49
N ALA A 238 -4.59 1.39 -16.54
CA ALA A 238 -3.28 1.05 -17.09
C ALA A 238 -2.13 1.37 -16.13
N LEU A 239 -2.18 2.53 -15.46
CA LEU A 239 -1.22 2.95 -14.43
C LEU A 239 -1.17 1.95 -13.25
N ASN A 240 -2.28 1.29 -12.95
CA ASN A 240 -2.40 0.37 -11.83
C ASN A 240 -2.41 -1.11 -12.23
N GLY A 241 -2.07 -1.43 -13.49
CA GLY A 241 -1.93 -2.81 -13.93
C GLY A 241 -3.24 -3.60 -14.08
N ARG A 242 -4.39 -2.93 -14.18
CA ARG A 242 -5.73 -3.55 -14.14
C ARG A 242 -6.18 -4.05 -15.52
N VAL A 243 -5.54 -5.12 -16.00
CA VAL A 243 -5.84 -5.71 -17.33
C VAL A 243 -7.31 -6.14 -17.49
N PRO A 244 -7.97 -6.84 -16.54
CA PRO A 244 -9.39 -7.21 -16.69
C PRO A 244 -10.31 -5.99 -16.86
N THR A 245 -10.03 -4.93 -16.08
CA THR A 245 -10.76 -3.66 -16.17
C THR A 245 -10.54 -2.97 -17.52
N LEU A 246 -9.31 -3.00 -18.06
CA LEU A 246 -9.05 -2.51 -19.41
C LEU A 246 -9.79 -3.29 -20.50
N GLN A 247 -9.88 -4.62 -20.38
CA GLN A 247 -10.65 -5.46 -21.29
C GLN A 247 -12.14 -5.08 -21.25
N TRP A 248 -12.68 -4.84 -20.06
CA TRP A 248 -14.03 -4.32 -19.91
C TRP A 248 -14.19 -2.94 -20.56
N ILE A 249 -13.27 -2.01 -20.30
CA ILE A 249 -13.29 -0.66 -20.89
C ILE A 249 -13.26 -0.72 -22.43
N VAL A 250 -12.44 -1.59 -23.02
CA VAL A 250 -12.39 -1.76 -24.48
C VAL A 250 -13.73 -2.24 -25.02
N ARG A 251 -14.37 -3.22 -24.37
CA ARG A 251 -15.68 -3.75 -24.78
C ARG A 251 -16.80 -2.72 -24.65
N THR A 252 -16.78 -1.91 -23.58
CA THR A 252 -17.90 -1.01 -23.24
C THR A 252 -17.76 0.40 -23.83
N LEU A 253 -16.54 0.95 -23.85
CA LEU A 253 -16.27 2.33 -24.28
C LEU A 253 -15.54 2.39 -25.62
N GLY A 254 -14.97 1.29 -26.08
CA GLY A 254 -14.34 1.15 -27.39
C GLY A 254 -12.85 1.54 -27.41
N VAL A 255 -12.16 1.05 -28.44
CA VAL A 255 -10.74 1.35 -28.70
C VAL A 255 -10.45 2.85 -28.84
N PRO A 256 -11.27 3.69 -29.52
CA PRO A 256 -11.01 5.12 -29.61
C PRO A 256 -10.93 5.80 -28.25
N PHE A 257 -11.73 5.36 -27.27
CA PHE A 257 -11.70 5.89 -25.92
C PHE A 257 -10.36 5.56 -25.22
N VAL A 258 -9.87 4.32 -25.32
CA VAL A 258 -8.59 3.89 -24.74
C VAL A 258 -7.39 4.62 -25.37
N LYS A 259 -7.51 5.02 -26.64
CA LYS A 259 -6.50 5.83 -27.35
C LYS A 259 -6.55 7.32 -27.01
N SER A 260 -7.47 7.76 -26.15
CA SER A 260 -7.55 9.16 -25.72
C SER A 260 -6.26 9.61 -25.04
N LEU A 261 -5.87 10.85 -25.33
CA LEU A 261 -4.69 11.48 -24.75
C LEU A 261 -5.05 12.31 -23.52
N ASP A 262 -4.14 12.35 -22.55
CA ASP A 262 -4.24 13.30 -21.44
C ASP A 262 -3.74 14.71 -21.81
N MET A 263 -3.61 15.62 -20.83
CA MET A 263 -3.17 17.00 -21.09
C MET A 263 -1.71 17.10 -21.57
N GLU A 264 -0.88 16.10 -21.30
CA GLU A 264 0.51 16.02 -21.76
C GLU A 264 0.65 15.27 -23.10
N GLY A 265 -0.48 14.85 -23.70
CA GLY A 265 -0.47 14.05 -24.91
C GLY A 265 -0.12 12.57 -24.68
N ARG A 266 -0.16 12.09 -23.43
CA ARG A 266 0.17 10.70 -23.08
C ARG A 266 -1.01 9.78 -23.33
N THR A 267 -0.70 8.57 -23.78
CA THR A 267 -1.67 7.46 -23.94
C THR A 267 -1.72 6.59 -22.69
N ALA A 268 -2.71 5.70 -22.59
CA ALA A 268 -2.73 4.65 -21.57
C ALA A 268 -1.48 3.74 -21.58
N ALA A 269 -0.77 3.61 -22.72
CA ALA A 269 0.50 2.88 -22.78
C ALA A 269 1.64 3.61 -22.06
N HIS A 270 1.65 4.96 -22.05
CA HIS A 270 2.61 5.73 -21.25
C HIS A 270 2.37 5.53 -19.76
N ALA A 271 1.09 5.55 -19.33
CA ALA A 271 0.71 5.24 -17.96
C ALA A 271 1.11 3.81 -17.55
N ALA A 272 0.87 2.82 -18.41
CA ALA A 272 1.31 1.44 -18.18
C ALA A 272 2.83 1.29 -18.06
N ALA A 273 3.60 2.14 -18.74
CA ALA A 273 5.06 2.07 -18.72
C ALA A 273 5.67 2.48 -17.37
N LEU A 274 4.90 3.10 -16.49
CA LEU A 274 5.23 3.36 -15.08
C LEU A 274 5.12 2.10 -14.20
N GLY A 275 5.37 0.90 -14.76
CA GLY A 275 5.59 -0.33 -13.99
C GLY A 275 4.83 -1.57 -14.45
N ASN A 276 3.87 -1.46 -15.38
CA ASN A 276 2.90 -2.50 -15.69
C ASN A 276 3.13 -3.21 -17.02
N VAL A 277 4.07 -4.17 -17.04
CA VAL A 277 4.39 -4.97 -18.23
C VAL A 277 3.16 -5.72 -18.77
N SER A 278 2.31 -6.26 -17.90
CA SER A 278 1.11 -7.02 -18.29
C SER A 278 0.12 -6.18 -19.12
N VAL A 279 0.00 -4.89 -18.82
CA VAL A 279 -0.84 -3.96 -19.58
C VAL A 279 -0.23 -3.66 -20.95
N LEU A 280 1.09 -3.48 -21.01
CA LEU A 280 1.77 -3.29 -22.30
C LEU A 280 1.66 -4.54 -23.19
N GLN A 281 1.75 -5.74 -22.61
CA GLN A 281 1.50 -7.00 -23.29
C GLN A 281 0.07 -7.10 -23.82
N PHE A 282 -0.92 -6.70 -23.01
CA PHE A 282 -2.31 -6.61 -23.44
C PHE A 282 -2.47 -5.69 -24.66
N PHE A 283 -1.88 -4.48 -24.63
CA PHE A 283 -1.93 -3.58 -25.77
C PHE A 283 -1.21 -4.13 -27.00
N ALA A 284 -0.03 -4.72 -26.85
CA ALA A 284 0.72 -5.31 -27.97
C ALA A 284 -0.04 -6.46 -28.64
N GLY A 285 -0.70 -7.31 -27.84
CA GLY A 285 -1.44 -8.48 -28.33
C GLY A 285 -2.84 -8.18 -28.88
N HIS A 286 -3.36 -6.96 -28.66
CA HIS A 286 -4.69 -6.61 -29.12
C HIS A 286 -4.67 -6.13 -30.59
N PRO A 287 -5.53 -6.65 -31.47
CA PRO A 287 -5.47 -6.41 -32.92
C PRO A 287 -5.62 -4.93 -33.32
N GLU A 288 -6.39 -4.16 -32.55
CA GLU A 288 -6.65 -2.75 -32.85
C GLU A 288 -5.64 -1.75 -32.21
N PHE A 289 -4.74 -2.24 -31.35
CA PHE A 289 -3.68 -1.43 -30.73
C PHE A 289 -2.32 -1.75 -31.37
N GLY A 290 -1.79 -2.94 -31.09
CA GLY A 290 -0.51 -3.44 -31.59
C GLY A 290 0.70 -2.56 -31.22
N GLU A 291 1.84 -2.84 -31.87
CA GLU A 291 3.07 -2.05 -31.69
C GLU A 291 2.89 -0.57 -32.04
N ALA A 292 2.03 -0.25 -33.02
CA ALA A 292 1.80 1.13 -33.44
C ALA A 292 1.28 2.01 -32.29
N PHE A 293 0.46 1.45 -31.39
CA PHE A 293 0.00 2.15 -30.20
C PHE A 293 1.12 2.37 -29.17
N LEU A 294 2.01 1.38 -28.99
CA LEU A 294 3.15 1.48 -28.07
C LEU A 294 4.24 2.44 -28.56
N ARG A 295 4.35 2.65 -29.87
CA ARG A 295 5.33 3.55 -30.50
C ARG A 295 4.96 5.03 -30.45
N GLN A 296 3.76 5.37 -29.97
CA GLN A 296 3.32 6.76 -29.86
C GLN A 296 4.22 7.56 -28.92
N ARG A 297 4.28 8.87 -29.17
CA ARG A 297 5.01 9.84 -28.37
C ARG A 297 4.05 10.82 -27.73
N ASP A 298 4.38 11.25 -26.52
CA ASP A 298 3.65 12.33 -25.86
C ASP A 298 3.96 13.71 -26.49
N GLY A 299 3.37 14.78 -25.95
CA GLY A 299 3.57 16.15 -26.44
C GLY A 299 5.02 16.65 -26.36
N SER A 300 5.84 16.06 -25.48
CA SER A 300 7.27 16.35 -25.34
C SER A 300 8.14 15.42 -26.21
N GLY A 301 7.53 14.52 -26.97
CA GLY A 301 8.22 13.53 -27.78
C GLY A 301 8.73 12.35 -26.96
N ASN A 302 8.38 12.23 -25.68
CA ASN A 302 8.78 11.10 -24.86
C ASN A 302 8.07 9.83 -25.35
N THR A 303 8.76 8.71 -25.25
CA THR A 303 8.23 7.37 -25.51
C THR A 303 7.90 6.67 -24.20
N ILE A 304 7.22 5.53 -24.27
CA ILE A 304 7.04 4.64 -23.11
C ILE A 304 8.36 4.22 -22.44
N ALA A 305 9.49 4.21 -23.17
CA ALA A 305 10.81 3.95 -22.58
C ALA A 305 11.30 5.09 -21.67
N HIS A 306 10.96 6.35 -21.98
CA HIS A 306 11.29 7.48 -21.11
C HIS A 306 10.55 7.37 -19.78
N MET A 307 9.25 7.05 -19.83
CA MET A 307 8.43 6.85 -18.62
C MET A 307 9.01 5.72 -17.74
N ALA A 308 9.31 4.57 -18.35
CA ALA A 308 9.88 3.44 -17.63
C ALA A 308 11.27 3.74 -17.02
N ALA A 309 12.11 4.50 -17.73
CA ALA A 309 13.41 4.89 -17.22
C ALA A 309 13.32 5.94 -16.10
N MET A 310 12.38 6.87 -16.19
CA MET A 310 12.13 7.91 -15.19
C MET A 310 11.76 7.33 -13.82
N GLU A 311 11.07 6.20 -13.80
CA GLU A 311 10.68 5.50 -12.56
C GLU A 311 11.55 4.26 -12.24
N GLY A 312 12.65 4.05 -12.98
CA GLY A 312 13.59 2.96 -12.70
C GLY A 312 13.10 1.55 -13.08
N HIS A 313 12.07 1.41 -13.90
CA HIS A 313 11.42 0.13 -14.23
C HIS A 313 12.14 -0.65 -15.33
N THR A 314 13.26 -1.28 -14.99
CA THR A 314 14.08 -2.07 -15.93
C THR A 314 13.39 -3.28 -16.55
N LYS A 315 12.40 -3.88 -15.88
CA LYS A 315 11.57 -4.95 -16.45
C LYS A 315 10.72 -4.45 -17.62
N VAL A 316 10.16 -3.25 -17.49
CA VAL A 316 9.42 -2.58 -18.57
C VAL A 316 10.36 -2.23 -19.71
N LEU A 317 11.55 -1.69 -19.42
CA LEU A 317 12.57 -1.42 -20.46
C LEU A 317 12.98 -2.67 -21.23
N SER A 318 13.17 -3.80 -20.53
CA SER A 318 13.51 -5.08 -21.17
C SER A 318 12.39 -5.58 -22.08
N TYR A 319 11.13 -5.46 -21.65
CA TYR A 319 9.96 -5.78 -22.47
C TYR A 319 9.85 -4.87 -23.70
N ILE A 320 10.11 -3.56 -23.53
CA ILE A 320 10.12 -2.61 -24.64
C ILE A 320 11.22 -2.96 -25.64
N GLU A 321 12.43 -3.29 -25.20
CA GLU A 321 13.54 -3.67 -26.09
C GLU A 321 13.23 -4.96 -26.85
N SER A 322 12.65 -5.98 -26.19
CA SER A 322 12.28 -7.24 -26.85
C SER A 322 11.15 -7.09 -27.86
N THR A 323 10.24 -6.12 -27.64
CA THR A 323 9.04 -5.96 -28.46
C THR A 323 9.22 -4.92 -29.55
N LEU A 324 9.87 -3.78 -29.26
CA LEU A 324 9.96 -2.63 -30.15
C LEU A 324 11.37 -2.36 -30.69
N GLY A 325 12.38 -3.09 -30.17
CA GLY A 325 13.76 -3.05 -30.61
C GLY A 325 14.68 -2.11 -29.83
N ALA A 326 15.98 -2.38 -29.93
CA ALA A 326 17.07 -1.65 -29.27
C ALA A 326 17.16 -0.16 -29.67
N ASP A 327 16.77 0.18 -30.90
CA ASP A 327 16.77 1.57 -31.38
C ASP A 327 15.64 2.38 -30.75
N PHE A 328 14.46 1.77 -30.58
CA PHE A 328 13.30 2.46 -30.00
C PHE A 328 13.54 2.78 -28.52
N VAL A 329 14.05 1.82 -27.75
CA VAL A 329 14.34 2.01 -26.31
C VAL A 329 15.44 3.06 -26.06
N ARG A 330 16.24 3.40 -27.07
CA ARG A 330 17.29 4.44 -27.01
C ARG A 330 16.86 5.76 -27.68
N SER A 331 15.70 5.78 -28.33
CA SER A 331 15.29 6.94 -29.13
C SER A 331 15.11 8.18 -28.27
N PRO A 332 15.62 9.35 -28.68
CA PRO A 332 15.50 10.57 -27.89
C PRO A 332 14.11 11.20 -28.03
N ASN A 333 13.75 12.06 -27.07
CA ASN A 333 12.58 12.94 -27.15
C ASN A 333 12.86 14.24 -27.95
N ASN A 334 11.91 15.18 -27.96
CA ASN A 334 12.04 16.45 -28.70
C ASN A 334 13.22 17.30 -28.22
N ALA A 335 13.59 17.17 -26.94
CA ALA A 335 14.74 17.85 -26.32
C ALA A 335 16.06 17.09 -26.53
N ARG A 336 16.09 16.05 -27.37
CA ARG A 336 17.25 15.17 -27.60
C ARG A 336 17.73 14.43 -26.35
N VAL A 337 16.87 14.31 -25.33
CA VAL A 337 17.15 13.53 -24.11
C VAL A 337 16.76 12.09 -24.38
N THR A 338 17.62 11.14 -24.01
CA THR A 338 17.35 9.71 -24.16
C THR A 338 16.72 9.13 -22.89
N PRO A 339 16.05 7.96 -22.97
CA PRO A 339 15.56 7.25 -21.80
C PRO A 339 16.65 7.00 -20.75
N GLN A 340 17.86 6.61 -21.19
CA GLN A 340 19.01 6.43 -20.29
C GLN A 340 19.31 7.67 -19.45
N ARG A 341 19.28 8.86 -20.06
CA ARG A 341 19.54 10.12 -19.34
C ARG A 341 18.40 10.50 -18.40
N THR A 342 17.16 10.20 -18.78
CA THR A 342 15.98 10.45 -17.93
C THR A 342 16.04 9.63 -16.64
N GLY A 343 16.49 8.37 -16.73
CA GLY A 343 16.71 7.49 -15.58
C GLY A 343 18.12 7.57 -14.97
N ALA A 344 18.82 8.70 -15.07
CA ALA A 344 20.19 8.85 -14.57
C ALA A 344 20.34 8.53 -13.06
N ALA A 345 19.30 8.80 -12.27
CA ALA A 345 19.27 8.53 -10.83
C ALA A 345 19.24 7.04 -10.47
N TYR A 346 18.91 6.15 -11.41
CA TYR A 346 18.73 4.72 -11.16
C TYR A 346 19.90 3.90 -11.71
N PRO A 347 20.78 3.35 -10.85
CA PRO A 347 21.91 2.53 -11.30
C PRO A 347 21.49 1.33 -12.15
N ALA A 348 20.34 0.73 -11.84
CA ALA A 348 19.78 -0.38 -12.61
C ALA A 348 19.41 0.02 -14.05
N VAL A 349 18.95 1.25 -14.27
CA VAL A 349 18.67 1.79 -15.61
C VAL A 349 19.97 2.02 -16.37
N GLN A 350 21.00 2.58 -15.71
CA GLN A 350 22.31 2.73 -16.34
C GLN A 350 22.92 1.38 -16.73
N ALA A 351 22.83 0.39 -15.85
CA ALA A 351 23.27 -0.98 -16.13
C ALA A 351 22.47 -1.64 -17.26
N PHE A 352 21.18 -1.33 -17.40
CA PHE A 352 20.37 -1.78 -18.54
C PHE A 352 20.94 -1.27 -19.87
N PHE A 353 21.19 0.04 -19.98
CA PHE A 353 21.68 0.63 -21.23
C PHE A 353 23.15 0.30 -21.52
N ALA A 354 23.98 0.06 -20.49
CA ALA A 354 25.38 -0.34 -20.64
C ALA A 354 25.56 -1.72 -21.30
N ARG A 355 24.58 -2.64 -21.16
CA ARG A 355 24.66 -4.00 -21.73
C ARG A 355 24.82 -4.01 -23.26
N GLY A 356 24.26 -3.01 -23.96
CA GLY A 356 24.41 -2.89 -25.42
C GLY A 356 25.81 -2.43 -25.86
N HIS A 357 26.53 -1.67 -25.01
CA HIS A 357 27.89 -1.21 -25.31
C HIS A 357 28.93 -2.32 -25.16
N ALA A 358 28.72 -3.28 -24.25
CA ALA A 358 29.64 -4.41 -24.08
C ALA A 358 29.65 -5.36 -25.29
N ALA A 359 28.49 -5.55 -25.94
CA ALA A 359 28.39 -6.38 -27.14
C ALA A 359 28.97 -5.70 -28.40
N SER A 360 28.91 -4.37 -28.51
CA SER A 360 29.53 -3.63 -29.63
C SER A 360 31.00 -3.28 -29.39
N ALA A 361 31.47 -3.26 -28.14
CA ALA A 361 32.87 -3.04 -27.78
C ALA A 361 33.73 -4.31 -27.90
N ALA A 362 33.12 -5.49 -28.06
CA ALA A 362 33.83 -6.75 -28.29
C ALA A 362 34.56 -6.82 -29.67
N THR A 363 34.45 -5.79 -30.52
CA THR A 363 35.25 -5.62 -31.73
C THR A 363 36.43 -4.65 -31.57
N VAL A 364 36.62 -4.07 -30.38
CA VAL A 364 37.77 -3.21 -30.10
C VAL A 364 38.81 -4.02 -29.34
N ASP A 365 40.00 -4.12 -29.93
CA ASP A 365 41.19 -4.75 -29.38
C ASP A 365 41.34 -4.38 -27.88
N PRO A 366 41.32 -5.37 -26.96
CA PRO A 366 41.46 -5.15 -25.52
C PRO A 366 42.67 -4.29 -25.16
N ILE A 367 43.72 -4.34 -25.99
CA ILE A 367 44.94 -3.54 -25.82
C ILE A 367 44.66 -2.06 -26.07
N GLN A 368 43.86 -1.70 -27.09
CA GLN A 368 43.50 -0.31 -27.36
C GLN A 368 42.60 0.27 -26.26
N PHE A 369 41.67 -0.53 -25.73
CA PHE A 369 40.80 -0.11 -24.62
C PHE A 369 41.61 0.15 -23.34
N PHE A 370 42.57 -0.73 -23.02
CA PHE A 370 43.45 -0.55 -21.87
C PHE A 370 44.41 0.65 -22.04
N GLN A 371 44.94 0.86 -23.25
CA GLN A 371 45.78 2.02 -23.55
C GLN A 371 45.01 3.35 -23.50
N ALA A 372 43.73 3.36 -23.87
CA ALA A 372 42.88 4.54 -23.75
C ALA A 372 42.58 4.90 -22.29
N LEU A 373 42.36 3.89 -21.43
CA LEU A 373 42.18 4.07 -19.99
C LEU A 373 43.46 4.59 -19.30
N LEU A 374 44.64 4.11 -19.70
CA LEU A 374 45.93 4.57 -19.16
C LEU A 374 46.26 6.03 -19.57
N ARG A 375 45.92 6.44 -20.80
CA ARG A 375 46.08 7.85 -21.22
C ARG A 375 45.13 8.80 -20.51
N ALA A 376 43.93 8.35 -20.16
CA ALA A 376 42.94 9.15 -19.44
C ALA A 376 43.25 9.30 -17.94
N SER A 377 44.04 8.40 -17.34
CA SER A 377 44.38 8.44 -15.92
C SER A 377 45.69 9.17 -15.59
N GLY A 378 46.48 9.57 -16.61
CA GLY A 378 47.74 10.30 -16.42
C GLY A 378 48.82 9.51 -15.66
N ALA A 379 48.68 8.19 -15.53
CA ALA A 379 49.62 7.35 -14.82
C ALA A 379 50.77 6.92 -15.75
N ASP A 380 51.91 7.60 -15.63
CA ASP A 380 53.17 7.18 -16.22
C ASP A 380 53.83 6.17 -15.28
N SER A 381 53.76 4.87 -15.59
CA SER A 381 54.78 3.88 -15.21
C SER A 381 54.48 2.50 -15.81
N THR A 382 55.54 1.88 -16.30
CA THR A 382 55.65 0.57 -16.92
C THR A 382 55.12 -0.57 -16.03
N VAL A 383 54.21 -1.39 -16.55
CA VAL A 383 53.85 -2.68 -15.94
C VAL A 383 54.39 -3.81 -16.81
N THR A 384 55.39 -4.51 -16.30
CA THR A 384 55.90 -5.78 -16.81
C THR A 384 54.95 -6.91 -16.40
N VAL A 385 54.53 -7.71 -17.38
CA VAL A 385 53.71 -8.93 -17.17
C VAL A 385 54.63 -10.05 -16.70
N LEU A 386 54.29 -10.72 -15.60
CA LEU A 386 54.86 -12.02 -15.23
C LEU A 386 53.80 -13.11 -15.37
N ASP A 387 54.16 -14.11 -16.18
CA ASP A 387 53.49 -15.37 -16.47
C ASP A 387 53.86 -16.43 -15.40
N GLY A 388 53.01 -17.45 -15.23
CA GLY A 388 53.44 -18.76 -14.70
C GLY A 388 52.75 -19.30 -13.44
N SER A 389 51.64 -20.00 -13.64
CA SER A 389 51.32 -21.36 -13.15
C SER A 389 52.02 -21.95 -11.91
N ALA A 390 51.26 -22.43 -10.89
CA ALA A 390 51.49 -23.73 -10.21
C ALA A 390 50.39 -24.13 -9.20
N HIS A 391 50.23 -25.45 -9.05
CA HIS A 391 49.18 -26.23 -8.39
C HIS A 391 49.38 -26.52 -6.88
N TYR A 392 48.24 -26.85 -6.22
CA TYR A 392 47.97 -27.79 -5.11
C TYR A 392 48.79 -27.81 -3.79
N GLY A 393 48.08 -27.80 -2.66
CA GLY A 393 48.56 -28.40 -1.40
C GLY A 393 47.80 -28.01 -0.13
N LYS A 394 46.93 -28.91 0.36
CA LYS A 394 46.21 -28.84 1.66
C LYS A 394 47.16 -28.91 2.87
N ARG A 395 46.87 -28.19 3.97
CA ARG A 395 46.37 -28.67 5.29
C ARG A 395 46.82 -27.81 6.51
N ASP A 396 45.89 -27.75 7.46
CA ASP A 396 46.00 -27.59 8.92
C ASP A 396 46.24 -26.20 9.57
N ALA A 397 45.22 -25.78 10.34
CA ALA A 397 45.26 -24.86 11.48
C ALA A 397 45.64 -25.66 12.77
N PRO A 398 45.81 -25.10 13.99
CA PRO A 398 45.47 -23.74 14.48
C PRO A 398 46.47 -23.10 15.49
N GLY A 399 46.18 -21.88 15.96
CA GLY A 399 46.58 -21.43 17.32
C GLY A 399 47.15 -20.00 17.50
N HIS A 400 46.28 -19.11 18.01
CA HIS A 400 46.48 -18.05 19.03
C HIS A 400 47.56 -16.94 18.99
N GLN A 401 47.06 -15.70 19.25
CA GLN A 401 47.65 -14.52 19.93
C GLN A 401 48.85 -13.84 19.24
N GLY A 402 49.05 -12.52 19.19
CA GLY A 402 48.46 -11.32 19.80
C GLY A 402 49.32 -10.10 19.36
N ASP A 403 48.82 -8.88 19.62
CA ASP A 403 49.51 -7.57 19.52
C ASP A 403 49.91 -7.06 18.10
N GLY A 404 49.78 -5.79 17.70
CA GLY A 404 49.46 -4.54 18.39
C GLY A 404 50.41 -3.42 17.91
N CYS A 405 49.87 -2.26 17.49
CA CYS A 405 50.52 -0.94 17.27
C CYS A 405 51.31 -0.74 15.95
N GLY A 406 51.31 0.40 15.23
CA GLY A 406 50.76 1.76 15.33
C GLY A 406 50.86 2.42 13.93
N THR A 407 50.34 3.60 13.57
CA THR A 407 50.43 4.93 14.20
C THR A 407 49.62 5.95 13.35
N CYS A 408 49.14 7.03 14.00
CA CYS A 408 48.87 8.43 13.54
C CYS A 408 48.13 8.74 12.21
N GLY A 409 47.18 9.68 12.13
CA GLY A 409 46.63 10.60 13.14
C GLY A 409 45.66 11.65 12.56
N ARG A 410 45.00 12.36 13.49
CA ARG A 410 44.38 13.72 13.42
C ARG A 410 43.20 13.93 12.44
N ALA A 411 42.12 14.65 12.74
CA ALA A 411 41.62 15.33 13.93
C ALA A 411 40.12 15.67 13.69
N ARG A 412 39.30 15.64 14.76
CA ARG A 412 37.98 16.31 14.82
C ARG A 412 38.16 17.82 15.11
N PRO A 413 37.06 18.60 15.13
CA PRO A 413 36.61 19.04 16.46
C PRO A 413 35.08 18.98 16.68
N GLN A 414 34.71 18.73 17.94
CA GLN A 414 33.41 19.06 18.56
C GLN A 414 33.44 20.51 19.11
N PRO A 415 32.41 21.00 19.84
CA PRO A 415 32.42 20.77 21.30
C PRO A 415 31.06 20.42 21.96
N ALA A 416 31.19 19.84 23.16
CA ALA A 416 30.20 19.38 24.15
C ALA A 416 29.80 20.54 25.13
N PRO A 417 29.38 20.38 26.42
CA PRO A 417 29.29 19.22 27.37
C PRO A 417 27.90 19.12 28.08
N SER A 418 27.54 18.19 28.99
CA SER A 418 28.19 17.70 30.23
C SER A 418 27.43 16.50 30.87
N GLN A 419 28.12 15.72 31.71
CA GLN A 419 27.71 14.52 32.51
C GLN A 419 28.19 14.72 33.99
N PRO A 420 28.14 13.78 34.99
CA PRO A 420 27.36 12.56 35.36
C PRO A 420 27.09 12.50 36.93
N PRO A 421 27.22 11.42 37.78
CA PRO A 421 27.23 9.93 37.67
C PRO A 421 26.49 9.09 38.80
N THR A 422 26.61 7.74 38.73
CA THR A 422 26.82 6.67 39.79
C THR A 422 25.82 5.48 39.76
N ALA A 423 26.25 4.25 39.44
CA ALA A 423 26.73 3.11 40.29
C ALA A 423 25.57 2.32 40.95
N SER A 424 25.48 0.99 41.11
CA SER A 424 26.38 -0.17 41.13
C SER A 424 25.54 -1.47 41.34
N GLY A 425 26.07 -2.67 41.01
CA GLY A 425 25.81 -3.89 41.80
C GLY A 425 25.23 -5.13 41.08
N ALA A 426 26.11 -6.10 40.80
CA ALA A 426 25.80 -7.54 40.68
C ALA A 426 25.95 -8.21 42.09
N PRO A 427 25.69 -9.51 42.38
CA PRO A 427 26.03 -10.68 41.56
C PRO A 427 25.05 -11.90 41.61
N SER A 428 25.53 -12.99 41.00
CA SER A 428 24.97 -14.28 40.58
C SER A 428 24.75 -15.38 41.64
N ARG A 429 23.99 -16.42 41.24
CA ARG A 429 24.06 -17.90 41.52
C ARG A 429 22.67 -18.50 41.20
N GLY A 430 22.42 -19.63 40.54
CA GLY A 430 23.16 -20.86 40.25
C GLY A 430 22.34 -22.06 40.75
N GLY A 431 21.87 -22.97 39.88
CA GLY A 431 21.33 -24.28 40.29
C GLY A 431 20.28 -24.94 39.35
N GLY A 432 20.69 -26.02 38.64
CA GLY A 432 19.78 -27.11 38.21
C GLY A 432 19.34 -27.95 39.42
N VAL A 433 18.42 -28.93 39.37
CA VAL A 433 18.38 -30.19 38.59
C VAL A 433 16.90 -30.76 38.58
N PRO A 434 16.54 -32.04 38.26
CA PRO A 434 15.80 -32.43 37.04
C PRO A 434 14.45 -33.21 37.25
N CYS A 435 13.90 -33.69 36.12
CA CYS A 435 13.12 -34.92 35.85
C CYS A 435 11.63 -35.06 36.24
N GLY A 436 10.82 -35.56 35.29
CA GLY A 436 9.77 -36.54 35.59
C GLY A 436 8.45 -36.50 34.80
N ALA A 437 8.37 -37.37 33.78
CA ALA A 437 7.18 -38.10 33.28
C ALA A 437 5.99 -37.32 32.65
N GLY A 438 5.73 -37.67 31.38
CA GLY A 438 4.61 -37.18 30.59
C GLY A 438 3.33 -38.00 30.74
N ILE A 439 2.27 -37.44 30.14
CA ILE A 439 1.07 -38.16 29.71
C ILE A 439 0.67 -37.52 28.38
N ASP A 440 0.65 -38.34 27.32
CA ASP A 440 0.21 -37.97 25.98
C ASP A 440 -1.30 -37.65 25.95
N ALA A 441 -1.66 -36.55 25.30
CA ALA A 441 -3.01 -36.25 24.82
C ALA A 441 -2.91 -35.69 23.39
N PRO A 442 -3.86 -36.02 22.50
CA PRO A 442 -3.65 -35.98 21.05
C PRO A 442 -3.47 -34.56 20.53
N ALA A 443 -2.49 -34.39 19.65
CA ALA A 443 -2.21 -33.16 18.93
C ALA A 443 -3.40 -32.77 18.04
N LEU A 444 -4.19 -31.79 18.47
CA LEU A 444 -4.99 -30.97 17.57
C LEU A 444 -4.02 -30.05 16.82
N HIS A 445 -3.71 -30.43 15.57
CA HIS A 445 -3.02 -29.55 14.63
C HIS A 445 -3.91 -28.34 14.31
N VAL A 446 -3.79 -27.29 15.10
CA VAL A 446 -4.30 -25.96 14.75
C VAL A 446 -3.28 -25.33 13.80
N LYS A 447 -3.66 -25.16 12.53
CA LYS A 447 -2.86 -24.40 11.56
C LYS A 447 -2.73 -22.94 12.03
N PRO A 448 -1.57 -22.29 11.86
CA PRO A 448 -1.43 -20.87 12.15
C PRO A 448 -2.29 -20.04 11.17
N LEU A 449 -3.17 -19.20 11.72
CA LEU A 449 -4.07 -18.32 10.98
C LEU A 449 -3.36 -17.01 10.65
N THR A 450 -2.97 -16.82 9.38
CA THR A 450 -2.37 -15.57 8.89
C THR A 450 -3.30 -14.92 7.85
N GLY A 451 -3.96 -13.81 8.21
CA GLY A 451 -4.87 -13.09 7.30
C GLY A 451 -5.44 -11.78 7.87
N SER A 452 -5.73 -10.83 6.99
CA SER A 452 -6.38 -9.54 7.29
C SER A 452 -7.82 -9.70 7.82
N PRO A 453 -8.38 -8.72 8.56
CA PRO A 453 -9.74 -8.76 9.14
C PRO A 453 -10.89 -9.06 8.14
N SER A 454 -10.65 -8.94 6.84
CA SER A 454 -11.62 -9.24 5.77
C SER A 454 -11.78 -10.73 5.44
N ARG A 455 -10.95 -11.64 5.98
CA ARG A 455 -11.01 -13.09 5.69
C ARG A 455 -11.68 -13.95 6.76
N TRP A 456 -12.16 -13.37 7.85
CA TRP A 456 -12.69 -14.12 9.01
C TRP A 456 -14.19 -14.41 8.94
N VAL A 457 -14.88 -14.01 7.86
CA VAL A 457 -16.33 -14.22 7.69
C VAL A 457 -16.65 -15.59 7.07
N ASP A 458 -15.70 -16.22 6.35
CA ASP A 458 -15.99 -17.42 5.55
C ASP A 458 -15.61 -18.77 6.22
N GLU A 459 -15.12 -18.79 7.46
CA GLU A 459 -14.64 -20.04 8.12
C GLU A 459 -15.40 -20.45 9.40
N LEU A 460 -16.61 -19.94 9.63
CA LEU A 460 -17.45 -20.36 10.77
C LEU A 460 -18.88 -20.68 10.32
N ASP A 461 -19.04 -21.78 9.60
CA ASP A 461 -20.29 -22.56 9.49
C ASP A 461 -20.01 -24.04 9.81
#